data_AF-A0AAU0UFU5-F1
#
_entry.id   AF-A0AAU0UFU5-F1
#
_cell.length_a   1.000
_cell.length_b   1.000
_cell.length_c   1.000
_cell.angle_alpha   90.00
_cell.angle_beta   90.00
_cell.angle_gamma   90.00
#
_symmetry.space_group_name_H-M   'P 1'
#
loop_
_entity.id
_entity.type
_entity.pdbx_description
1 polymer ?
#
loop_
_entity_poly.entity_id
_entity_poly.type
_entity_poly.pdbx_seq_one_letter_code
_entity_poly.pdbx_strand_id
1 'polypeptide(L)'
;MNAQKGFTLIELMIVVAIIGILAAIAIPQYQNYVTRARFAENNTIIAPVKAAIAECLQINNSTLASCDTAAKLLTQVGYPGLPTATTNLTSLTLTAATAAIVVTGTPLVNSCVVTWTPNVGDANKITWVGVTSGGCTKAQTGV
;
A
#
# COMPACT_ATOMS: atom_id res chain seq x y z
N MET A 1 12.25 11.54 -61.20
CA MET A 1 12.75 10.70 -60.09
C MET A 1 12.60 11.50 -58.83
N ASN A 2 11.62 11.19 -57.97
CA ASN A 2 11.46 11.89 -56.69
C ASN A 2 12.59 11.42 -55.77
N ALA A 3 13.58 12.29 -55.53
CA ALA A 3 14.66 12.00 -54.60
C ALA A 3 14.06 11.85 -53.19
N GLN A 4 14.04 10.61 -52.71
CA GLN A 4 13.58 10.27 -51.37
C GLN A 4 14.60 10.87 -50.38
N LYS A 5 14.25 12.01 -49.77
CA LYS A 5 15.07 12.64 -48.73
C LYS A 5 15.06 11.71 -47.51
N GLY A 6 16.16 11.01 -47.27
CA GLY A 6 16.36 10.22 -46.05
C GLY A 6 16.50 11.11 -44.82
N PHE A 7 16.22 10.54 -43.65
CA PHE A 7 16.48 11.18 -42.35
C PHE A 7 17.97 11.45 -42.16
N THR A 8 18.31 12.60 -41.58
CA THR A 8 19.70 12.95 -41.24
C THR A 8 20.10 12.36 -39.89
N LEU A 9 21.40 12.09 -39.72
CA LEU A 9 21.93 11.64 -38.43
C LEU A 9 21.71 12.68 -37.32
N ILE A 10 21.73 13.97 -37.66
CA ILE A 10 21.51 15.03 -36.68
C ILE A 10 20.05 15.08 -36.20
N GLU A 11 19.08 14.84 -37.07
CA GLU A 11 17.67 14.71 -36.68
C GLU A 11 17.47 13.53 -35.73
N LEU A 12 18.07 12.37 -36.03
CA LEU A 12 18.00 11.21 -35.13
C LEU A 12 18.64 11.47 -33.77
N MET A 13 19.79 12.15 -33.72
CA MET A 13 20.46 12.47 -32.46
C MET A 13 19.64 13.41 -31.57
N ILE A 14 18.99 14.42 -32.16
CA ILE A 14 18.11 15.34 -31.41
C ILE A 14 16.89 14.58 -30.87
N VAL A 15 16.28 13.70 -31.66
CA VAL A 15 15.14 12.89 -31.21
C VAL A 15 15.52 11.99 -30.04
N VAL A 16 16.67 11.31 -30.11
CA VAL A 16 17.16 10.47 -29.01
C VAL A 16 17.44 11.31 -27.75
N ALA A 17 18.00 12.50 -27.90
CA ALA A 17 18.25 13.40 -26.77
C ALA A 17 16.93 13.81 -26.06
N ILE A 18 15.90 14.18 -26.83
CA ILE A 18 14.59 14.55 -26.27
C ILE A 18 13.93 13.35 -25.58
N ILE A 19 13.93 12.17 -26.22
CA ILE A 19 13.39 10.94 -25.62
C ILE A 19 14.14 10.60 -24.33
N GLY A 20 15.47 10.78 -24.30
CA GLY A 20 16.28 10.56 -23.09
C GLY A 20 15.83 11.42 -21.91
N ILE A 21 15.58 12.72 -22.15
CA ILE A 21 15.09 13.64 -21.10
C ILE A 21 13.70 13.24 -20.62
N LEU A 22 12.78 12.93 -21.55
CA LEU A 22 11.42 12.52 -21.19
C LEU A 22 11.42 11.19 -20.42
N ALA A 23 12.23 10.22 -20.85
CA ALA A 23 12.32 8.90 -20.22
C ALA A 23 12.86 8.99 -18.78
N ALA A 24 13.83 9.88 -18.51
CA ALA A 24 14.37 10.08 -17.18
C ALA A 24 13.31 10.51 -16.15
N ILE A 25 12.28 11.24 -16.57
CA ILE A 25 11.18 11.69 -15.71
C ILE A 25 10.02 10.68 -15.74
N ALA A 26 9.68 10.17 -16.92
CA ALA A 26 8.51 9.31 -17.12
C ALA A 26 8.67 7.91 -16.50
N ILE A 27 9.86 7.31 -16.61
CA ILE A 27 10.12 5.95 -16.08
C ILE A 27 9.89 5.88 -14.55
N PRO A 28 10.51 6.74 -13.70
CA PRO A 28 10.28 6.65 -12.26
C PRO A 28 8.83 6.97 -11.88
N GLN A 29 8.16 7.88 -12.60
CA GLN A 29 6.73 8.16 -12.38
C GLN A 29 5.85 6.95 -12.73
N TYR A 30 6.11 6.29 -13.86
CA TYR A 30 5.38 5.10 -14.28
C TYR A 30 5.60 3.94 -13.30
N GLN A 31 6.82 3.74 -12.80
CA GLN A 31 7.11 2.76 -11.76
C GLN A 31 6.29 3.01 -10.49
N ASN A 32 6.25 4.26 -10.01
CA ASN A 32 5.42 4.62 -8.86
C ASN A 32 3.93 4.34 -9.10
N TYR A 33 3.42 4.63 -10.30
CA TYR A 33 2.04 4.34 -10.67
C TYR A 33 1.73 2.83 -10.65
N VAL A 34 2.61 2.01 -11.24
CA VAL A 34 2.45 0.55 -11.24
C VAL A 34 2.50 -0.01 -9.82
N THR A 35 3.44 0.44 -8.99
CA THR A 35 3.51 0.05 -7.57
C THR A 35 2.23 0.43 -6.83
N ARG A 36 1.70 1.64 -7.05
CA ARG A 36 0.46 2.10 -6.41
C ARG A 36 -0.76 1.32 -6.85
N ALA A 37 -0.86 1.00 -8.14
CA ALA A 37 -1.95 0.18 -8.67
C ALA A 37 -1.97 -1.21 -8.03
N ARG A 38 -0.80 -1.84 -7.91
CA ARG A 38 -0.65 -3.14 -7.22
C ARG A 38 -0.91 -3.03 -5.72
N PHE A 39 -0.44 -1.97 -5.07
CA PHE A 39 -0.65 -1.76 -3.64
C PHE A 39 -2.12 -1.49 -3.29
N ALA A 40 -2.94 -1.03 -4.24
CA ALA A 40 -4.37 -0.85 -4.03
C ALA A 40 -5.08 -2.18 -3.67
N GLU A 41 -4.59 -3.32 -4.17
CA GLU A 41 -5.11 -4.63 -3.77
C GLU A 41 -4.92 -4.89 -2.27
N ASN A 42 -3.76 -4.49 -1.72
CA ASN A 42 -3.49 -4.63 -0.29
C ASN A 42 -4.48 -3.81 0.54
N ASN A 43 -4.88 -2.62 0.07
CA ASN A 43 -5.90 -1.81 0.74
C ASN A 43 -7.29 -2.48 0.76
N THR A 44 -7.63 -3.27 -0.27
CA THR A 44 -8.85 -4.07 -0.29
C THR A 44 -8.74 -5.25 0.68
N ILE A 45 -7.58 -5.92 0.73
CA ILE A 45 -7.33 -7.06 1.62
C ILE A 45 -7.43 -6.67 3.11
N ILE A 46 -7.01 -5.45 3.48
CA ILE A 46 -7.10 -4.97 4.88
C ILE A 46 -8.49 -4.48 5.28
N ALA A 47 -9.40 -4.20 4.34
CA ALA A 47 -10.73 -3.69 4.65
C ALA A 47 -11.52 -4.59 5.65
N PRO A 48 -11.59 -5.92 5.47
CA PRO A 48 -12.25 -6.79 6.47
C PRO A 48 -11.52 -6.82 7.81
N VAL A 49 -10.19 -6.69 7.83
CA VAL A 49 -9.41 -6.63 9.09
C VAL A 49 -9.74 -5.34 9.85
N LYS A 50 -9.82 -4.20 9.15
CA LYS A 50 -10.25 -2.92 9.73
C LYS A 50 -11.66 -2.99 10.30
N ALA A 51 -12.58 -3.65 9.60
CA ALA A 51 -13.95 -3.88 10.07
C ALA A 51 -13.97 -4.75 11.34
N ALA A 52 -13.24 -5.87 11.34
CA ALA A 52 -13.15 -6.76 12.50
C ALA A 52 -12.55 -6.06 13.74
N ILE A 53 -11.50 -5.25 13.56
CA ILE A 53 -10.93 -4.45 14.64
C ILE A 53 -11.94 -3.41 15.12
N ALA A 54 -12.68 -2.77 14.20
CA ALA A 54 -13.68 -1.78 14.56
C ALA A 54 -14.82 -2.37 15.39
N GLU A 55 -15.34 -3.53 14.98
CA GLU A 55 -16.36 -4.27 15.72
C GLU A 55 -15.85 -4.70 17.10
N CYS A 56 -14.62 -5.25 17.16
CA CYS A 56 -14.00 -5.65 18.42
C CYS A 56 -13.84 -4.46 19.38
N LEU A 57 -13.46 -3.29 18.88
CA LEU A 57 -13.31 -2.08 19.68
C LEU A 57 -14.66 -1.55 20.19
N GLN A 58 -15.74 -1.71 19.43
CA GLN A 58 -17.08 -1.30 19.86
C GLN A 58 -17.56 -2.11 21.06
N ILE A 59 -17.31 -3.42 21.10
CA ILE A 59 -17.73 -4.28 22.22
C ILE A 59 -16.77 -4.24 23.43
N ASN A 60 -15.53 -3.77 23.24
CA ASN A 60 -14.49 -3.70 24.28
C ASN A 60 -14.22 -2.26 24.78
N ASN A 61 -15.22 -1.38 24.74
CA ASN A 61 -15.11 0.01 25.21
C ASN A 61 -13.90 0.76 24.62
N SER A 62 -13.63 0.59 23.33
CA SER A 62 -12.48 1.17 22.62
C SER A 62 -11.10 0.78 23.15
N THR A 63 -10.99 -0.34 23.87
CA THR A 63 -9.72 -0.83 24.41
C THR A 63 -8.89 -1.51 23.32
N LEU A 64 -7.87 -0.82 22.82
CA LEU A 64 -6.97 -1.30 21.75
C LEU A 64 -6.29 -2.63 22.08
N ALA A 65 -5.86 -2.83 23.33
CA ALA A 65 -5.22 -4.05 23.78
C ALA A 65 -6.16 -5.28 23.73
N SER A 66 -7.48 -5.10 23.66
CA SER A 66 -8.43 -6.22 23.52
C SER A 66 -8.57 -6.71 22.07
N CYS A 67 -8.06 -5.96 21.09
CA CYS A 67 -8.27 -6.19 19.66
C CYS A 67 -6.96 -6.20 18.86
N ASP A 68 -5.83 -6.45 19.53
CA ASP A 68 -4.48 -6.26 18.99
C ASP A 68 -3.82 -7.51 18.37
N THR A 69 -4.51 -8.65 18.36
CA THR A 69 -4.01 -9.92 17.83
C THR A 69 -5.10 -10.69 17.10
N ALA A 70 -4.70 -11.52 16.13
CA ALA A 70 -5.62 -12.36 15.36
C ALA A 70 -6.44 -13.30 16.27
N ALA A 71 -5.80 -13.86 17.30
CA ALA A 71 -6.47 -14.70 18.29
C ALA A 71 -7.56 -13.95 19.06
N LYS A 72 -7.29 -12.70 19.46
CA LYS A 72 -8.30 -11.88 20.13
C LYS A 72 -9.46 -11.55 19.20
N LEU A 73 -9.20 -11.19 17.94
CA LEU A 73 -10.26 -10.95 16.96
C LEU A 73 -11.12 -12.21 16.72
N LEU A 74 -10.51 -13.40 16.71
CA LEU A 74 -11.26 -14.65 16.63
C LEU A 74 -12.18 -14.84 17.85
N THR A 75 -11.68 -14.60 19.06
CA THR A 75 -12.47 -14.79 20.30
C THR A 75 -13.55 -13.72 20.51
N GLN A 76 -13.30 -12.49 20.06
CA GLN A 76 -14.16 -11.34 20.33
C GLN A 76 -15.25 -11.17 19.27
N VAL A 77 -14.91 -11.39 17.99
CA VAL A 77 -15.80 -11.13 16.85
C VAL A 77 -15.86 -12.30 15.85
N GLY A 78 -15.24 -13.44 16.15
CA GLY A 78 -15.27 -14.61 15.27
C GLY A 78 -14.46 -14.44 13.98
N TYR A 79 -13.55 -13.47 13.89
CA TYR A 79 -12.77 -13.25 12.69
C TYR A 79 -11.77 -14.40 12.46
N PRO A 80 -11.87 -15.16 11.34
CA PRO A 80 -11.26 -16.48 11.20
C PRO A 80 -9.72 -16.46 11.07
N GLY A 81 -9.12 -15.28 10.84
CA GLY A 81 -7.67 -15.14 10.76
C GLY A 81 -7.25 -14.02 9.81
N LEU A 82 -6.01 -13.57 9.96
CA LEU A 82 -5.45 -12.54 9.09
C LEU A 82 -5.24 -13.07 7.67
N PRO A 83 -5.39 -12.22 6.63
CA PRO A 83 -5.07 -12.59 5.27
C PRO A 83 -3.65 -13.12 5.13
N THR A 84 -3.51 -14.21 4.36
CA THR A 84 -2.22 -14.83 4.05
C THR A 84 -1.52 -14.14 2.87
N ALA A 85 -0.25 -14.49 2.65
CA ALA A 85 0.55 -13.93 1.57
C ALA A 85 -0.13 -14.12 0.20
N THR A 86 -0.06 -13.07 -0.63
CA THR A 86 -0.54 -13.05 -2.02
C THR A 86 0.58 -12.58 -2.95
N THR A 87 0.31 -12.39 -4.23
CA THR A 87 1.29 -11.86 -5.19
C THR A 87 1.84 -10.48 -4.79
N ASN A 88 1.03 -9.64 -4.14
CA ASN A 88 1.38 -8.27 -3.76
C ASN A 88 1.53 -8.07 -2.23
N LEU A 89 1.21 -9.11 -1.44
CA LEU A 89 1.28 -9.12 0.02
C LEU A 89 2.27 -10.19 0.49
N THR A 90 3.34 -9.79 1.16
CA THR A 90 4.25 -10.73 1.84
C THR A 90 3.68 -11.17 3.19
N SER A 91 3.23 -10.21 3.99
CA SER A 91 2.67 -10.49 5.32
C SER A 91 1.73 -9.40 5.77
N LEU A 92 0.79 -9.79 6.64
CA LEU A 92 -0.06 -8.88 7.38
C LEU A 92 -0.01 -9.27 8.85
N THR A 93 0.39 -8.33 9.71
CA THR A 93 0.50 -8.56 11.16
C THR A 93 -0.24 -7.46 11.93
N LEU A 94 -0.55 -7.75 13.19
CA LEU A 94 -1.10 -6.78 14.12
C LEU A 94 -0.07 -6.45 15.19
N THR A 95 0.02 -5.17 15.54
CA THR A 95 0.92 -4.69 16.60
C THR A 95 0.18 -4.73 17.94
N ALA A 96 0.79 -5.41 18.92
CA ALA A 96 0.27 -5.48 20.28
C ALA A 96 0.06 -4.07 20.88
N ALA A 97 -0.91 -3.95 21.79
CA ALA A 97 -1.35 -2.74 22.48
C ALA A 97 -1.94 -1.61 21.60
N THR A 98 -1.58 -1.51 20.32
CA THR A 98 -2.03 -0.45 19.41
C THR A 98 -3.02 -0.93 18.36
N ALA A 99 -3.21 -2.24 18.22
CA ALA A 99 -4.02 -2.86 17.15
C ALA A 99 -3.67 -2.35 15.74
N ALA A 100 -2.41 -1.91 15.54
CA ALA A 100 -1.98 -1.38 14.27
C ALA A 100 -1.76 -2.51 13.26
N ILE A 101 -2.38 -2.40 12.09
CA ILE A 101 -2.25 -3.35 10.99
C ILE A 101 -0.99 -3.01 10.20
N VAL A 102 0.00 -3.90 10.22
CA VAL A 102 1.23 -3.76 9.45
C VAL A 102 1.13 -4.62 8.20
N VAL A 103 1.10 -3.97 7.05
CA VAL A 103 1.05 -4.59 5.72
C VAL A 103 2.44 -4.53 5.13
N THR A 104 3.03 -5.69 4.82
CA THR A 104 4.33 -5.77 4.12
C THR A 104 4.10 -6.29 2.71
N GLY A 105 4.43 -5.49 1.70
CA GLY A 105 4.33 -5.86 0.30
C GLY A 105 5.44 -6.80 -0.17
N THR A 106 5.25 -7.42 -1.33
CA THR A 106 6.30 -8.22 -2.01
C THR A 106 7.30 -7.32 -2.76
N PRO A 107 8.43 -7.86 -3.27
CA PRO A 107 9.34 -7.09 -4.11
C PRO A 107 8.68 -6.48 -5.36
N LEU A 108 7.57 -7.05 -5.84
CA LEU A 108 6.79 -6.53 -6.96
C LEU A 108 6.10 -5.18 -6.65
N VAL A 109 5.94 -4.87 -5.37
CA VAL A 109 5.48 -3.58 -4.86
C VAL A 109 6.58 -2.89 -4.06
N ASN A 110 7.84 -3.07 -4.47
CA ASN A 110 9.03 -2.46 -3.85
C ASN A 110 9.18 -2.76 -2.34
N SER A 111 8.61 -3.87 -1.88
CA SER A 111 8.61 -4.26 -0.45
C SER A 111 8.05 -3.17 0.47
N CYS A 112 7.14 -2.34 -0.03
CA CYS A 112 6.55 -1.25 0.75
C CYS A 112 5.87 -1.77 2.01
N VAL A 113 6.07 -1.08 3.13
CA VAL A 113 5.40 -1.38 4.39
C VAL A 113 4.43 -0.25 4.70
N VAL A 114 3.17 -0.56 4.97
CA VAL A 114 2.18 0.43 5.43
C VAL A 114 1.59 -0.03 6.75
N THR A 115 1.71 0.83 7.76
CA THR A 115 1.14 0.60 9.08
C THR A 115 -0.12 1.44 9.24
N TRP A 116 -1.26 0.79 9.42
CA TRP A 116 -2.54 1.42 9.69
C TRP A 116 -2.85 1.35 11.18
N THR A 117 -2.81 2.49 11.86
CA THR A 117 -3.10 2.58 13.29
C THR A 117 -4.52 3.08 13.50
N PRO A 118 -5.38 2.37 14.26
CA PRO A 118 -6.68 2.88 14.65
C PRO A 118 -6.52 4.00 15.68
N ASN A 119 -7.24 5.09 15.50
CA ASN A 119 -7.36 6.19 16.43
C ASN A 119 -8.78 6.21 17.01
N VAL A 120 -8.84 6.04 18.33
CA VAL A 120 -10.05 5.89 19.15
C VAL A 120 -10.39 7.16 19.95
N GLY A 121 -9.90 8.33 19.52
CA GLY A 121 -10.12 9.61 20.22
C GLY A 121 -11.59 10.00 20.41
N ASP A 122 -12.50 9.42 19.64
CA ASP A 122 -13.95 9.52 19.82
C ASP A 122 -14.56 8.12 20.01
N ALA A 123 -15.33 7.91 21.08
CA ALA A 123 -15.94 6.61 21.40
C ALA A 123 -16.90 6.08 20.32
N ASN A 124 -17.39 6.95 19.42
CA ASN A 124 -18.34 6.62 18.37
C ASN A 124 -17.72 6.56 16.96
N LYS A 125 -16.41 6.81 16.82
CA LYS A 125 -15.75 6.85 15.51
C LYS A 125 -14.30 6.38 15.60
N ILE A 126 -14.00 5.32 14.86
CA ILE A 126 -12.64 4.85 14.67
C ILE A 126 -12.09 5.49 13.39
N THR A 127 -11.06 6.30 13.54
CA THR A 127 -10.31 6.85 12.40
C THR A 127 -9.05 6.01 12.18
N TRP A 128 -8.55 5.93 10.95
CA TRP A 128 -7.37 5.14 10.63
C TRP A 128 -6.26 6.05 10.09
N VAL A 129 -5.11 6.02 10.75
CA VAL A 129 -3.91 6.74 10.32
C VAL A 129 -2.97 5.73 9.68
N GLY A 130 -2.77 5.86 8.37
CA GLY A 130 -1.82 5.05 7.62
C GLY A 130 -0.47 5.76 7.52
N VAL A 131 0.62 5.05 7.80
CA VAL A 131 1.99 5.55 7.65
C VAL A 131 2.76 4.60 6.75
N THR A 132 3.33 5.14 5.68
CA THR A 132 4.18 4.41 4.74
C THR A 132 5.63 4.38 5.24
N SER A 133 6.26 3.21 5.16
CA SER A 133 7.66 2.95 5.53
C SER A 133 8.29 1.88 4.61
N GLY A 134 9.50 1.43 4.93
CA GLY A 134 10.19 0.39 4.15
C GLY A 134 10.82 0.89 2.85
N GLY A 135 11.25 2.15 2.80
CA GLY A 135 11.88 2.76 1.61
C GLY A 135 10.89 3.21 0.53
N CYS A 136 9.59 3.10 0.80
CA CYS A 136 8.54 3.61 -0.07
C CYS A 136 8.05 4.98 0.32
N THR A 137 7.49 5.68 -0.67
CA THR A 137 6.87 7.00 -0.49
C THR A 137 5.36 6.91 -0.63
N LYS A 138 4.67 7.96 -0.17
CA LYS A 138 3.22 8.12 -0.38
C LYS A 138 2.80 8.05 -1.85
N ALA A 139 3.69 8.41 -2.79
CA ALA A 139 3.41 8.30 -4.22
C ALA A 139 3.22 6.85 -4.67
N GLN A 140 3.87 5.90 -3.99
CA GLN A 140 3.86 4.47 -4.30
C GLN A 140 2.75 3.70 -3.57
N THR A 141 2.33 4.14 -2.39
CA THR A 141 1.34 3.43 -1.57
C THR A 141 -0.02 4.13 -1.53
N GLY A 142 -0.06 5.43 -1.85
CA GLY A 142 -1.25 6.27 -1.76
C GLY A 142 -1.64 6.69 -0.34
N VAL A 143 -0.81 6.38 0.65
CA VAL A 143 -1.07 6.55 2.09
C VAL A 143 -0.04 7.50 2.69
#